data_AF-A0A5A9GP24-F1
#
_entry.id   AF-A0A5A9GP24-F1
#
_cell.length_a   1.000
_cell.length_b   1.000
_cell.length_c   1.000
_cell.angle_alpha   90.00
_cell.angle_beta   90.00
_cell.angle_gamma   90.00
#
_symmetry.space_group_name_H-M   'P 1'
#
loop_
_entity.id
_entity.type
_entity.pdbx_description
1 polymer ?
#
loop_
_entity_poly.entity_id
_entity_poly.type
_entity_poly.pdbx_seq_one_letter_code
_entity_poly.pdbx_strand_id
1 'polypeptide(L)'
;MAVNILGRTVALTLSLFVWVAGTGEAAADRRVALVMGNSTYQYAPRLPNPTNDAKAMADSLRAAGFELIGGAPQLDLDRAGTERVIRSFGAKLAGADVGLFFYAGHGMQARGTNYLLPVSANLEKEADVRYELIDVAMVLDEMALAESRLNIVILDACRNNPFGGRGLRAASPGLAQMQAPAGTIIAYATQPGAVAADGAGANSPYTEALSKAMLKPGETVFDVFNDVGIAVKRNSGGVQQPWVSASPIEGRFYFLGPTTVVTAPPADAAPALNAVNADKEMLFWDSIKGSSNRGLFEAYLKQFPQGTFAPIAEARVAELGGTVPSERAQLSVASLAAPPVPTQAPAPVPTPMPAPTVTPAPAAPPARPLDVSAIPYLSAKSRETLAMYAGLPSPKALAISTKGNYAYFSNKSNSRTGDDVKRSALQYCQYRAEEPCTLYAVDDAVVMDGKRFTPMPVEILGSGRFDPARVPFVSDHTRKVGMVNYQRNPGHKALAVTLAGRWATVWDRDSDQEAKDAALERCEQSSGNHDCMLYAVGDKIVFEEVPDEDEEDEEEE
;
A
#
# COMPACT_ATOMS: atom_id res chain seq x y z
N MET A 1 68.52 55.11 -48.47
CA MET A 1 68.38 53.80 -47.80
C MET A 1 68.25 54.08 -46.30
N ALA A 2 67.17 53.62 -45.70
CA ALA A 2 66.60 54.20 -44.49
C ALA A 2 67.41 53.92 -43.20
N VAL A 3 67.90 55.02 -42.61
CA VAL A 3 67.85 55.44 -41.18
C VAL A 3 68.04 54.39 -40.06
N ASN A 4 69.30 54.30 -39.62
CA ASN A 4 69.88 54.44 -38.27
C ASN A 4 69.01 54.64 -36.98
N ILE A 5 69.49 53.97 -35.90
CA ILE A 5 69.67 54.42 -34.48
C ILE A 5 68.61 54.08 -33.39
N LEU A 6 69.07 53.30 -32.40
CA LEU A 6 68.88 53.28 -30.92
C LEU A 6 67.53 53.62 -30.24
N GLY A 7 67.17 52.81 -29.22
CA GLY A 7 66.34 53.22 -28.07
C GLY A 7 65.56 52.04 -27.45
N ARG A 8 65.94 51.52 -26.28
CA ARG A 8 65.29 51.71 -24.96
C ARG A 8 63.75 51.54 -24.92
N THR A 9 63.32 50.76 -23.92
CA THR A 9 62.00 50.70 -23.23
C THR A 9 60.78 50.05 -23.91
N VAL A 10 60.38 48.87 -23.39
CA VAL A 10 58.98 48.46 -23.08
C VAL A 10 59.10 47.45 -21.92
N ALA A 11 59.01 47.80 -20.63
CA ALA A 11 57.82 48.17 -19.85
C ALA A 11 56.66 47.16 -19.95
N LEU A 12 56.42 46.46 -18.84
CA LEU A 12 55.21 45.67 -18.50
C LEU A 12 54.85 44.49 -19.41
N THR A 13 54.97 43.27 -18.89
CA THR A 13 53.93 42.21 -18.94
C THR A 13 54.32 41.09 -17.97
N LEU A 14 54.46 41.44 -16.69
CA LEU A 14 54.49 40.44 -15.62
C LEU A 14 53.05 40.31 -15.08
N SER A 15 52.52 39.09 -15.18
CA SER A 15 51.41 38.59 -14.35
C SER A 15 50.01 39.14 -14.65
N LEU A 16 49.45 38.70 -15.77
CA LEU A 16 48.01 38.41 -15.82
C LEU A 16 47.83 36.97 -16.32
N PHE A 17 48.30 36.00 -15.54
CA PHE A 17 47.71 34.67 -15.56
C PHE A 17 46.32 34.85 -14.95
N VAL A 18 45.36 35.27 -15.77
CA VAL A 18 43.94 35.08 -15.45
C VAL A 18 43.78 33.57 -15.38
N TRP A 19 43.87 33.03 -14.17
CA TRP A 19 43.17 31.80 -13.82
C TRP A 19 41.70 32.09 -14.12
N VAL A 20 41.27 31.79 -15.34
CA VAL A 20 39.87 31.51 -15.62
C VAL A 20 39.62 30.25 -14.81
N ALA A 21 39.24 30.44 -13.54
CA ALA A 21 38.48 29.45 -12.82
C ALA A 21 37.20 29.29 -13.64
N GLY A 22 37.24 28.37 -14.60
CA GLY A 22 36.04 27.84 -15.18
C GLY A 22 35.25 27.30 -14.00
N THR A 23 34.24 28.06 -13.58
CA THR A 23 33.13 27.52 -12.84
C THR A 23 32.57 26.44 -13.76
N GLY A 24 33.03 25.21 -13.57
CA GLY A 24 32.29 24.06 -14.03
C GLY A 24 30.97 24.13 -13.31
N GLU A 25 29.99 24.77 -13.93
CA GLU A 25 28.58 24.54 -13.64
C GLU A 25 28.47 23.02 -13.61
N ALA A 26 28.16 22.44 -12.45
CA ALA A 26 27.80 21.03 -12.41
C ALA A 26 26.65 20.88 -13.39
N ALA A 27 26.91 20.29 -14.56
CA ALA A 27 25.93 20.20 -15.63
C ALA A 27 24.72 19.49 -15.03
N ALA A 28 23.61 20.21 -14.90
CA ALA A 28 22.38 19.64 -14.39
C ALA A 28 21.99 18.47 -15.30
N ASP A 29 21.63 17.32 -14.70
CA ASP A 29 21.18 16.14 -15.45
C ASP A 29 20.17 16.56 -16.51
N ARG A 30 20.37 16.15 -17.76
CA ARG A 30 19.39 16.36 -18.82
C ARG A 30 18.24 15.38 -18.61
N ARG A 31 17.11 15.91 -18.14
CA ARG A 31 15.91 15.15 -17.78
C ARG A 31 14.82 15.34 -18.83
N VAL A 32 14.30 14.26 -19.40
CA VAL A 32 13.25 14.29 -20.44
C VAL A 32 12.05 13.46 -20.00
N ALA A 33 10.84 13.98 -20.15
CA ALA A 33 9.62 13.26 -19.82
C ALA A 33 8.54 13.29 -20.90
N LEU A 34 7.89 12.15 -21.13
CA LEU A 34 6.63 12.04 -21.87
C LEU A 34 5.50 11.76 -20.88
N VAL A 35 4.52 12.66 -20.81
CA VAL A 35 3.38 12.59 -19.90
C VAL A 35 2.11 12.51 -20.73
N MET A 36 1.35 11.43 -20.58
CA MET A 36 0.12 11.18 -21.34
C MET A 36 -1.09 10.94 -20.43
N GLY A 37 -2.23 11.47 -20.84
CA GLY A 37 -3.51 11.29 -20.13
C GLY A 37 -4.67 11.11 -21.11
N ASN A 38 -5.34 9.96 -21.05
CA ASN A 38 -6.46 9.64 -21.94
C ASN A 38 -7.75 9.44 -21.12
N SER A 39 -8.73 10.30 -21.38
CA SER A 39 -10.04 10.40 -20.72
C SER A 39 -11.22 10.20 -21.68
N THR A 40 -11.14 10.74 -22.91
CA THR A 40 -12.30 10.87 -23.83
C THR A 40 -12.40 9.74 -24.85
N TYR A 41 -12.39 8.49 -24.38
CA TYR A 41 -12.52 7.30 -25.22
C TYR A 41 -13.81 7.30 -26.06
N GLN A 42 -13.67 6.94 -27.34
CA GLN A 42 -14.76 6.88 -28.31
C GLN A 42 -15.59 5.59 -28.17
N TYR A 43 -14.92 4.46 -27.91
CA TYR A 43 -15.54 3.12 -27.89
C TYR A 43 -15.34 2.36 -26.57
N ALA A 44 -14.78 3.02 -25.55
CA ALA A 44 -14.61 2.52 -24.18
C ALA A 44 -15.20 3.53 -23.18
N PRO A 45 -15.47 3.13 -21.92
CA PRO A 45 -15.95 4.05 -20.89
C PRO A 45 -15.00 5.24 -20.72
N ARG A 46 -15.55 6.44 -20.60
CA ARG A 46 -14.76 7.64 -20.32
C ARG A 46 -14.22 7.62 -18.89
N LEU A 47 -13.03 8.17 -18.70
CA LEU A 47 -12.40 8.31 -17.38
C LEU A 47 -12.30 9.79 -17.01
N PRO A 48 -12.77 10.22 -15.82
CA PRO A 48 -12.82 11.63 -15.46
C PRO A 48 -11.43 12.23 -15.14
N ASN A 49 -10.52 11.44 -14.58
CA ASN A 49 -9.29 11.93 -13.94
C ASN A 49 -8.01 11.93 -14.80
N PRO A 50 -7.79 11.04 -15.79
CA PRO A 50 -6.50 10.94 -16.50
C PRO A 50 -5.95 12.24 -17.09
N THR A 51 -6.82 13.10 -17.63
CA THR A 51 -6.40 14.41 -18.13
C THR A 51 -5.93 15.36 -17.02
N ASN A 52 -6.53 15.29 -15.82
CA ASN A 52 -6.08 16.04 -14.66
C ASN A 52 -4.78 15.45 -14.09
N ASP A 53 -4.70 14.12 -14.03
CA ASP A 53 -3.52 13.39 -13.57
C ASP A 53 -2.29 13.76 -14.40
N ALA A 54 -2.43 13.74 -15.74
CA ALA A 54 -1.36 14.12 -16.65
C ALA A 54 -0.94 15.60 -16.47
N LYS A 55 -1.87 16.51 -16.17
CA LYS A 55 -1.52 17.91 -15.88
C LYS A 55 -0.76 18.05 -14.58
N ALA A 56 -1.24 17.44 -13.49
CA ALA A 56 -0.59 17.48 -12.18
C ALA A 56 0.84 16.89 -12.24
N MET A 57 1.01 15.79 -12.98
CA MET A 57 2.32 15.19 -13.20
C MET A 57 3.23 16.05 -14.07
N ALA A 58 2.71 16.63 -15.16
CA ALA A 58 3.48 17.53 -16.01
C ALA A 58 4.00 18.75 -15.24
N ASP A 59 3.16 19.35 -14.38
CA ASP A 59 3.55 20.50 -13.57
C ASP A 59 4.63 20.13 -12.55
N SER A 60 4.47 18.99 -11.87
CA SER A 60 5.46 18.49 -10.91
C SER A 60 6.79 18.13 -11.56
N LEU A 61 6.76 17.51 -12.74
CA LEU A 61 7.96 17.14 -13.51
C LEU A 61 8.70 18.37 -14.02
N ARG A 62 7.99 19.39 -14.53
CA ARG A 62 8.62 20.66 -14.91
C ARG A 62 9.27 21.34 -13.71
N ALA A 63 8.60 21.36 -12.55
CA ALA A 63 9.17 21.90 -11.32
C ALA A 63 10.42 21.10 -10.87
N ALA A 64 10.49 19.81 -11.17
CA ALA A 64 11.65 18.94 -10.97
C ALA A 64 12.71 19.00 -12.10
N GLY A 65 12.58 19.94 -13.04
CA GLY A 65 13.57 20.20 -14.09
C GLY A 65 13.49 19.28 -15.32
N PHE A 66 12.38 18.57 -15.53
CA PHE A 66 12.18 17.76 -16.74
C PHE A 66 11.74 18.62 -17.93
N GLU A 67 12.36 18.37 -19.08
CA GLU A 67 11.87 18.82 -20.38
C GLU A 67 10.74 17.90 -20.85
N LEU A 68 9.53 18.46 -21.04
CA LEU A 68 8.39 17.67 -21.50
C LEU A 68 8.37 17.54 -23.03
N ILE A 69 8.10 16.33 -23.52
CA ILE A 69 7.82 16.11 -24.95
C ILE A 69 6.58 16.90 -25.36
N GLY A 70 6.75 17.75 -26.38
CA GLY A 70 5.73 18.70 -26.83
C GLY A 70 5.50 19.90 -25.90
N GLY A 71 6.29 20.08 -24.84
CA GLY A 71 6.19 21.19 -23.88
C GLY A 71 5.01 21.11 -22.91
N ALA A 72 4.13 20.12 -23.07
CA ALA A 72 2.87 19.98 -22.37
C ALA A 72 2.50 18.49 -22.18
N PRO A 73 1.60 18.16 -21.23
CA PRO A 73 1.01 16.84 -21.19
C PRO A 73 0.28 16.57 -22.51
N GLN A 74 0.43 15.35 -23.03
CA GLN A 74 -0.23 14.91 -24.25
C GLN A 74 -1.56 14.24 -23.90
N LEU A 75 -2.66 14.85 -24.32
CA LEU A 75 -3.99 14.49 -23.84
C LEU A 75 -4.82 13.87 -24.95
N ASP A 76 -5.61 12.85 -24.59
CA ASP A 76 -6.61 12.22 -25.43
C ASP A 76 -6.10 11.84 -26.83
N LEU A 77 -4.92 11.20 -26.87
CA LEU A 77 -4.28 10.84 -28.13
C LEU A 77 -4.95 9.63 -28.77
N ASP A 78 -5.17 9.72 -30.09
CA ASP A 78 -5.46 8.58 -30.95
C ASP A 78 -4.19 7.73 -31.17
N ARG A 79 -4.35 6.55 -31.78
CA ARG A 79 -3.24 5.59 -31.93
C ARG A 79 -2.04 6.21 -32.65
N ALA A 80 -2.29 6.89 -33.76
CA ALA A 80 -1.23 7.52 -34.55
C ALA A 80 -0.55 8.66 -33.77
N GLY A 81 -1.31 9.44 -33.01
CA GLY A 81 -0.79 10.45 -32.08
C GLY A 81 0.10 9.84 -31.02
N THR A 82 -0.33 8.76 -30.38
CA THR A 82 0.46 8.06 -29.36
C THR A 82 1.79 7.55 -29.94
N GLU A 83 1.77 6.90 -31.09
CA GLU A 83 3.01 6.43 -31.75
C GLU A 83 3.96 7.58 -32.12
N ARG A 84 3.43 8.71 -32.60
CA ARG A 84 4.24 9.89 -32.93
C ARG A 84 4.93 10.48 -31.70
N VAL A 85 4.23 10.59 -30.57
CA VAL A 85 4.83 11.17 -29.35
C VAL A 85 5.82 10.21 -28.68
N ILE A 86 5.59 8.89 -28.74
CA ILE A 86 6.55 7.88 -28.27
C ILE A 86 7.84 7.93 -29.10
N ARG A 87 7.74 8.02 -30.43
CA ARG A 87 8.92 8.18 -31.29
C ARG A 87 9.66 9.49 -31.01
N SER A 88 8.91 10.57 -30.80
CA SER A 88 9.49 11.88 -30.44
C SER A 88 10.20 11.83 -29.09
N PHE A 89 9.66 11.05 -28.15
CA PHE A 89 10.29 10.77 -26.86
C PHE A 89 11.60 10.01 -27.04
N GLY A 90 11.61 8.88 -27.75
CA GLY A 90 12.82 8.13 -28.05
C GLY A 90 13.92 8.96 -28.71
N ALA A 91 13.58 9.74 -29.74
CA ALA A 91 14.52 10.63 -30.39
C ALA A 91 15.12 11.70 -29.46
N LYS A 92 14.33 12.17 -28.48
CA LYS A 92 14.76 13.19 -27.51
C LYS A 92 15.55 12.60 -26.35
N LEU A 93 15.31 11.34 -26.01
CA LEU A 93 16.05 10.60 -24.97
C LEU A 93 17.50 10.36 -25.34
N ALA A 94 17.86 10.36 -26.63
CA ALA A 94 19.27 10.28 -27.04
C ALA A 94 20.11 11.38 -26.36
N GLY A 95 21.05 10.95 -25.52
CA GLY A 95 21.91 11.84 -24.70
C GLY A 95 21.17 12.53 -23.54
N ALA A 96 20.05 11.99 -23.07
CA ALA A 96 19.44 12.37 -21.80
C ALA A 96 19.99 11.47 -20.68
N ASP A 97 20.20 12.05 -19.50
CA ASP A 97 20.61 11.28 -18.33
C ASP A 97 19.42 10.51 -17.74
N VAL A 98 18.25 11.14 -17.74
CA VAL A 98 17.04 10.57 -17.14
C VAL A 98 15.86 10.67 -18.10
N GLY A 99 15.28 9.52 -18.42
CA GLY A 99 14.03 9.40 -19.16
C GLY A 99 12.86 9.06 -18.23
N LEU A 100 11.73 9.77 -18.34
CA LEU A 100 10.52 9.44 -17.60
C LEU A 100 9.30 9.35 -18.51
N PHE A 101 8.58 8.24 -18.44
CA PHE A 101 7.29 8.06 -19.08
C PHE A 101 6.20 7.96 -18.03
N PHE A 102 5.14 8.76 -18.17
CA PHE A 102 3.94 8.70 -17.36
C PHE A 102 2.72 8.49 -18.26
N TYR A 103 1.85 7.55 -17.89
CA TYR A 103 0.56 7.34 -18.53
C TYR A 103 -0.55 7.20 -17.51
N ALA A 104 -1.62 7.97 -17.70
CA ALA A 104 -2.91 7.79 -17.04
C ALA A 104 -4.01 7.47 -18.07
N GLY A 105 -4.84 6.47 -17.79
CA GLY A 105 -5.91 6.05 -18.71
C GLY A 105 -6.30 4.57 -18.57
N HIS A 106 -6.96 4.04 -19.60
CA HIS A 106 -7.25 2.61 -19.68
C HIS A 106 -6.01 1.83 -20.10
N GLY A 107 -5.69 0.80 -19.33
CA GLY A 107 -4.70 -0.20 -19.70
C GLY A 107 -5.35 -1.57 -19.76
N MET A 108 -4.83 -2.46 -20.59
CA MET A 108 -5.24 -3.86 -20.53
C MET A 108 -4.09 -4.79 -20.80
N GLN A 109 -4.24 -6.01 -20.29
CA GLN A 109 -3.31 -7.09 -20.54
C GLN A 109 -3.94 -8.12 -21.47
N ALA A 110 -3.16 -8.57 -22.45
CA ALA A 110 -3.51 -9.70 -23.31
C ALA A 110 -2.28 -10.61 -23.45
N ARG A 111 -2.43 -11.89 -23.12
CA ARG A 111 -1.39 -12.93 -23.28
C ARG A 111 -0.04 -12.58 -22.63
N GLY A 112 -0.05 -11.90 -21.48
CA GLY A 112 1.16 -11.48 -20.77
C GLY A 112 1.69 -10.10 -21.16
N THR A 113 1.16 -9.49 -22.22
CA THR A 113 1.61 -8.19 -22.72
C THR A 113 0.70 -7.07 -22.24
N ASN A 114 1.29 -5.95 -21.85
CA ASN A 114 0.58 -4.76 -21.40
C ASN A 114 0.37 -3.79 -22.56
N TYR A 115 -0.85 -3.29 -22.68
CA TYR A 115 -1.25 -2.36 -23.71
C TYR A 115 -1.85 -1.09 -23.11
N LEU A 116 -1.48 0.05 -23.68
CA LEU A 116 -2.13 1.35 -23.46
C LEU A 116 -3.28 1.48 -24.46
N LEU A 117 -4.41 2.05 -24.04
CA LEU A 117 -5.52 2.37 -24.94
C LEU A 117 -5.43 3.82 -25.45
N PRO A 118 -5.30 4.02 -26.76
CA PRO A 118 -5.64 5.29 -27.39
C PRO A 118 -7.12 5.60 -27.29
N VAL A 119 -7.52 6.88 -27.37
CA VAL A 119 -8.95 7.25 -27.29
C VAL A 119 -9.78 6.74 -28.47
N SER A 120 -9.12 6.46 -29.60
CA SER A 120 -9.73 5.93 -30.81
C SER A 120 -9.91 4.40 -30.82
N ALA A 121 -9.35 3.68 -29.84
CA ALA A 121 -9.29 2.23 -29.87
C ALA A 121 -10.68 1.59 -29.95
N ASN A 122 -10.90 0.74 -30.96
CA ASN A 122 -12.13 -0.03 -31.11
C ASN A 122 -11.83 -1.52 -31.30
N LEU A 123 -11.97 -2.30 -30.22
CA LEU A 123 -11.81 -3.75 -30.31
C LEU A 123 -13.15 -4.44 -30.61
N GLU A 124 -13.19 -5.19 -31.71
CA GLU A 124 -14.31 -6.07 -32.08
C GLU A 124 -13.96 -7.54 -31.85
N LYS A 125 -12.69 -7.91 -32.06
CA LYS A 125 -12.13 -9.25 -31.85
C LYS A 125 -10.77 -9.19 -31.16
N GLU A 126 -10.32 -10.31 -30.56
CA GLU A 126 -9.01 -10.38 -29.88
C GLU A 126 -7.84 -10.02 -30.82
N ALA A 127 -7.95 -10.35 -32.10
CA ALA A 127 -6.94 -10.03 -33.10
C ALA A 127 -6.74 -8.53 -33.31
N ASP A 128 -7.69 -7.68 -32.92
CA ASP A 128 -7.58 -6.23 -33.07
C ASP A 128 -6.63 -5.60 -32.05
N VAL A 129 -6.36 -6.29 -30.93
CA VAL A 129 -5.47 -5.81 -29.85
C VAL A 129 -4.14 -5.30 -30.39
N ARG A 130 -3.51 -6.04 -31.32
CA ARG A 130 -2.22 -5.69 -31.91
C ARG A 130 -2.26 -4.51 -32.89
N TYR A 131 -3.44 -4.18 -33.42
CA TYR A 131 -3.63 -3.15 -34.45
C TYR A 131 -4.23 -1.86 -33.90
N GLU A 132 -4.98 -1.95 -32.80
CA GLU A 132 -5.71 -0.83 -32.20
C GLU A 132 -5.03 -0.26 -30.95
N LEU A 133 -4.25 -1.09 -30.23
CA LEU A 133 -3.59 -0.70 -28.98
C LEU A 133 -2.10 -0.43 -29.17
N ILE A 134 -1.50 0.13 -28.12
CA ILE A 134 -0.06 0.42 -28.06
C ILE A 134 0.58 -0.50 -27.03
N ASP A 135 1.53 -1.34 -27.47
CA ASP A 135 2.32 -2.18 -26.56
C ASP A 135 3.22 -1.29 -25.70
N VAL A 136 3.19 -1.48 -24.38
CA VAL A 136 4.08 -0.75 -23.45
C VAL A 136 5.55 -1.08 -23.72
N ALA A 137 5.85 -2.25 -24.28
CA ALA A 137 7.20 -2.61 -24.72
C ALA A 137 7.76 -1.59 -25.71
N MET A 138 6.93 -0.98 -26.58
CA MET A 138 7.40 0.07 -27.50
C MET A 138 8.04 1.25 -26.75
N VAL A 139 7.49 1.64 -25.59
CA VAL A 139 8.05 2.71 -24.77
C VAL A 139 9.35 2.24 -24.10
N LEU A 140 9.34 1.03 -23.55
CA LEU A 140 10.51 0.45 -22.88
C LEU A 140 11.69 0.26 -23.86
N ASP A 141 11.41 -0.12 -25.11
CA ASP A 141 12.41 -0.29 -26.16
C ASP A 141 13.04 1.05 -26.55
N GLU A 142 12.25 2.11 -26.74
CA GLU A 142 12.76 3.47 -27.00
C GLU A 142 13.63 3.97 -25.84
N MET A 143 13.25 3.66 -24.59
CA MET A 143 14.01 4.02 -23.40
C MET A 143 15.30 3.20 -23.24
N ALA A 144 15.27 1.92 -23.58
CA ALA A 144 16.44 1.04 -23.54
C ALA A 144 17.47 1.43 -24.61
N LEU A 145 17.01 1.78 -25.82
CA LEU A 145 17.87 2.23 -26.92
C LEU A 145 18.57 3.57 -26.65
N ALA A 146 17.99 4.41 -25.80
CA ALA A 146 18.57 5.71 -25.48
C ALA A 146 19.80 5.63 -24.55
N GLU A 147 20.02 4.48 -23.89
CA GLU A 147 21.12 4.26 -22.93
C GLU A 147 21.21 5.32 -21.81
N SER A 148 20.07 5.92 -21.43
CA SER A 148 19.97 6.83 -20.29
C SER A 148 20.44 6.15 -19.00
N ARG A 149 21.09 6.88 -18.08
CA ARG A 149 21.53 6.32 -16.78
C ARG A 149 20.36 5.84 -15.92
N LEU A 150 19.18 6.43 -16.13
CA LEU A 150 17.94 6.08 -15.44
C LEU A 150 16.72 6.24 -16.35
N ASN A 151 15.91 5.19 -16.41
CA ASN A 151 14.60 5.18 -17.05
C ASN A 151 13.52 4.95 -16.00
N ILE A 152 12.47 5.76 -16.00
CA ILE A 152 11.34 5.64 -15.08
C ILE A 152 10.06 5.52 -15.89
N VAL A 153 9.30 4.44 -15.71
CA VAL A 153 8.00 4.20 -16.34
C VAL A 153 6.94 4.16 -15.25
N ILE A 154 5.94 5.04 -15.34
CA ILE A 154 4.88 5.17 -14.34
C ILE A 154 3.54 4.93 -15.03
N LEU A 155 2.82 3.90 -14.58
CA LEU A 155 1.55 3.47 -15.15
C LEU A 155 0.42 3.65 -14.13
N ASP A 156 -0.33 4.72 -14.30
CA ASP A 156 -1.57 5.01 -13.57
C ASP A 156 -2.80 4.63 -14.39
N ALA A 157 -2.85 3.34 -14.74
CA ALA A 157 -3.89 2.81 -15.59
C ALA A 157 -4.78 1.83 -14.85
N CYS A 158 -6.09 1.97 -15.06
CA CYS A 158 -7.05 0.95 -14.65
C CYS A 158 -6.76 -0.34 -15.41
N ARG A 159 -6.99 -1.45 -14.71
CA ARG A 159 -6.56 -2.80 -15.08
C ARG A 159 -7.76 -3.71 -15.40
N ASN A 160 -8.90 -3.11 -15.72
CA ASN A 160 -10.10 -3.76 -16.21
C ASN A 160 -10.13 -3.66 -17.74
N ASN A 161 -10.49 -4.75 -18.43
CA ASN A 161 -10.67 -4.69 -19.88
C ASN A 161 -12.02 -4.00 -20.20
N PRO A 162 -12.01 -2.80 -20.79
CA PRO A 162 -13.25 -2.06 -21.06
C PRO A 162 -14.12 -2.73 -22.15
N PHE A 163 -13.58 -3.70 -22.87
CA PHE A 163 -14.28 -4.45 -23.92
C PHE A 163 -14.80 -5.82 -23.45
N GLY A 164 -14.72 -6.14 -22.15
CA GLY A 164 -15.18 -7.42 -21.59
C GLY A 164 -16.64 -7.78 -21.89
N GLY A 165 -17.51 -6.76 -22.01
CA GLY A 165 -18.92 -6.94 -22.39
C GLY A 165 -19.15 -7.34 -23.85
N ARG A 166 -18.13 -7.21 -24.72
CA ARG A 166 -18.18 -7.58 -26.15
C ARG A 166 -17.70 -9.01 -26.42
N GLY A 167 -17.63 -9.85 -25.38
CA GLY A 167 -17.07 -11.21 -25.46
C GLY A 167 -15.54 -11.26 -25.40
N LEU A 168 -14.87 -10.10 -25.32
CA LEU A 168 -13.42 -9.97 -25.20
C LEU A 168 -12.99 -10.01 -23.73
N ARG A 169 -13.16 -11.17 -23.08
CA ARG A 169 -12.75 -11.31 -21.67
C ARG A 169 -11.24 -11.17 -21.55
N ALA A 170 -10.79 -10.37 -20.58
CA ALA A 170 -9.38 -10.35 -20.20
C ALA A 170 -8.96 -11.74 -19.71
N ALA A 171 -7.78 -12.20 -20.11
CA ALA A 171 -7.20 -13.44 -19.60
C ALA A 171 -6.90 -13.34 -18.09
N SER A 172 -6.66 -12.13 -17.58
CA SER A 172 -6.48 -11.83 -16.17
C SER A 172 -6.88 -10.39 -15.86
N PRO A 173 -7.49 -10.09 -14.70
CA PRO A 173 -7.56 -8.71 -14.20
C PRO A 173 -6.13 -8.23 -13.95
N GLY A 174 -5.77 -6.99 -14.28
CA GLY A 174 -4.39 -6.53 -14.07
C GLY A 174 -3.69 -6.04 -15.33
N LEU A 175 -2.63 -5.24 -15.14
CA LEU A 175 -1.48 -5.28 -16.03
C LEU A 175 -0.58 -6.43 -15.54
N ALA A 176 0.02 -7.14 -16.48
CA ALA A 176 1.08 -8.10 -16.18
C ALA A 176 2.26 -7.38 -15.52
N GLN A 177 2.94 -8.05 -14.60
CA GLN A 177 4.20 -7.56 -14.11
C GLN A 177 5.25 -7.66 -15.22
N MET A 178 5.81 -6.53 -15.63
CA MET A 178 6.93 -6.48 -16.56
C MET A 178 8.26 -6.55 -15.81
N GLN A 179 9.22 -7.23 -16.40
CA GLN A 179 10.60 -7.19 -15.95
C GLN A 179 11.21 -5.86 -16.38
N ALA A 180 11.80 -5.13 -15.43
CA ALA A 180 12.44 -3.87 -15.73
C ALA A 180 13.78 -4.12 -16.45
N PRO A 181 14.02 -3.51 -17.63
CA PRO A 181 15.34 -3.49 -18.25
C PRO A 181 16.39 -2.88 -17.32
N ALA A 182 17.68 -3.03 -17.63
CA ALA A 182 18.75 -2.41 -16.84
C ALA A 182 18.56 -0.89 -16.70
N GLY A 183 18.91 -0.32 -15.54
CA GLY A 183 18.73 1.11 -15.27
C GLY A 183 17.28 1.60 -15.31
N THR A 184 16.30 0.71 -15.14
CA THR A 184 14.88 1.03 -15.30
C THR A 184 14.07 0.77 -14.02
N ILE A 185 13.19 1.70 -13.69
CA ILE A 185 12.17 1.56 -12.66
C ILE A 185 10.80 1.61 -13.32
N ILE A 186 9.96 0.62 -13.04
CA ILE A 186 8.57 0.55 -13.48
C ILE A 186 7.67 0.63 -12.24
N ALA A 187 6.95 1.73 -12.09
CA ALA A 187 6.00 1.97 -11.02
C ALA A 187 4.56 1.82 -11.51
N TYR A 188 3.75 1.08 -10.77
CA TYR A 188 2.36 0.82 -11.06
C TYR A 188 1.49 1.41 -9.95
N ALA A 189 0.36 2.02 -10.32
CA ALA A 189 -0.59 2.56 -9.37
C ALA A 189 -1.22 1.52 -8.43
N THR A 190 -1.16 0.22 -8.79
CA THR A 190 -1.64 -0.89 -7.97
C THR A 190 -0.85 -2.17 -8.22
N GLN A 191 -1.04 -3.18 -7.37
CA GLN A 191 -0.37 -4.48 -7.43
C GLN A 191 -0.72 -5.28 -8.69
N PRO A 192 0.21 -6.15 -9.18
CA PRO A 192 -0.10 -7.19 -10.15
C PRO A 192 -1.42 -7.92 -9.83
N GLY A 193 -2.32 -8.02 -10.80
CA GLY A 193 -3.62 -8.69 -10.60
C GLY A 193 -4.74 -7.84 -9.96
N ALA A 194 -4.44 -6.65 -9.44
CA ALA A 194 -5.44 -5.75 -8.81
C ALA A 194 -5.83 -4.58 -9.72
N VAL A 195 -6.91 -3.85 -9.38
CA VAL A 195 -7.41 -2.68 -10.13
C VAL A 195 -7.09 -1.40 -9.36
N ALA A 196 -6.65 -0.36 -10.07
CA ALA A 196 -6.43 0.97 -9.50
C ALA A 196 -7.77 1.72 -9.45
N ALA A 197 -8.00 2.47 -8.38
CA ALA A 197 -9.19 3.28 -8.23
C ALA A 197 -9.01 4.63 -8.92
N ASP A 198 -10.05 5.10 -9.60
CA ASP A 198 -10.09 6.47 -10.13
C ASP A 198 -10.11 7.51 -9.00
N GLY A 199 -10.58 7.15 -7.81
CA GLY A 199 -10.75 8.06 -6.68
C GLY A 199 -11.98 8.98 -6.82
N ALA A 200 -12.24 9.78 -5.79
CA ALA A 200 -13.35 10.75 -5.75
C ALA A 200 -12.87 12.21 -5.84
N GLY A 201 -11.56 12.43 -5.91
CA GLY A 201 -10.95 13.75 -6.03
C GLY A 201 -10.73 14.17 -7.49
N ALA A 202 -10.08 15.32 -7.67
CA ALA A 202 -9.73 15.84 -8.99
C ALA A 202 -8.69 14.99 -9.75
N ASN A 203 -7.88 14.22 -9.00
CA ASN A 203 -6.85 13.31 -9.50
C ASN A 203 -7.09 11.90 -8.93
N SER A 204 -6.48 10.89 -9.55
CA SER A 204 -6.39 9.54 -9.00
C SER A 204 -5.67 9.55 -7.65
N PRO A 205 -5.96 8.60 -6.73
CA PRO A 205 -5.25 8.51 -5.46
C PRO A 205 -3.73 8.36 -5.63
N TYR A 206 -3.29 7.69 -6.70
CA TYR A 206 -1.89 7.47 -6.99
C TYR A 206 -1.20 8.75 -7.49
N THR A 207 -1.77 9.41 -8.49
CA THR A 207 -1.22 10.65 -9.02
C THR A 207 -1.28 11.79 -8.00
N GLU A 208 -2.35 11.87 -7.21
CA GLU A 208 -2.48 12.84 -6.12
C GLU A 208 -1.34 12.70 -5.09
N ALA A 209 -0.97 11.48 -4.73
CA ALA A 209 0.14 11.22 -3.81
C ALA A 209 1.50 11.46 -4.47
N LEU A 210 1.68 10.98 -5.71
CA LEU A 210 2.95 11.00 -6.43
C LEU A 210 3.38 12.42 -6.81
N SER A 211 2.49 13.21 -7.40
CA SER A 211 2.77 14.59 -7.81
C SER A 211 3.29 15.44 -6.64
N LYS A 212 2.73 15.25 -5.45
CA LYS A 212 3.18 15.92 -4.21
C LYS A 212 4.51 15.37 -3.69
N ALA A 213 4.68 14.05 -3.65
CA ALA A 213 5.88 13.42 -3.11
C ALA A 213 7.14 13.75 -3.93
N MET A 214 7.01 13.87 -5.26
CA MET A 214 8.11 14.25 -6.16
C MET A 214 8.68 15.64 -5.88
N LEU A 215 7.90 16.52 -5.25
CA LEU A 215 8.32 17.89 -4.92
C LEU A 215 8.92 18.01 -3.52
N LYS A 216 9.15 16.89 -2.83
CA LYS A 216 9.87 16.90 -1.56
C LYS A 216 11.39 16.88 -1.82
N PRO A 217 12.15 17.90 -1.38
CA PRO A 217 13.59 17.93 -1.57
C PRO A 217 14.32 16.85 -0.77
N GLY A 218 15.33 16.24 -1.36
CA GLY A 218 16.26 15.34 -0.68
C GLY A 218 15.75 13.91 -0.47
N GLU A 219 14.55 13.55 -0.94
CA GLU A 219 14.07 12.16 -0.96
C GLU A 219 14.56 11.43 -2.22
N THR A 220 15.06 10.20 -2.04
CA THR A 220 15.45 9.38 -3.19
C THR A 220 14.21 8.87 -3.93
N VAL A 221 14.36 8.52 -5.20
CA VAL A 221 13.26 7.98 -6.02
C VAL A 221 12.55 6.77 -5.39
N PHE A 222 13.28 5.90 -4.69
CA PHE A 222 12.70 4.76 -4.00
C PHE A 222 11.95 5.16 -2.72
N ASP A 223 12.45 6.15 -1.99
CA ASP A 223 11.75 6.71 -0.82
C ASP A 223 10.44 7.38 -1.27
N VAL A 224 10.48 8.16 -2.35
CA VAL A 224 9.29 8.77 -2.96
C VAL A 224 8.26 7.69 -3.31
N PHE A 225 8.64 6.62 -4.01
CA PHE A 225 7.70 5.56 -4.36
C PHE A 225 7.19 4.79 -3.14
N ASN A 226 8.01 4.58 -2.12
CA ASN A 226 7.59 3.97 -0.86
C ASN A 226 6.55 4.84 -0.14
N ASP A 227 6.80 6.14 -0.03
CA ASP A 227 5.90 7.11 0.59
C ASP A 227 4.56 7.21 -0.14
N VAL A 228 4.61 7.21 -1.48
CA VAL A 228 3.40 7.13 -2.32
C VAL A 228 2.65 5.83 -2.04
N GLY A 229 3.35 4.71 -1.96
CA GLY A 229 2.77 3.42 -1.59
C GLY A 229 2.02 3.46 -0.25
N ILE A 230 2.64 4.06 0.77
CA ILE A 230 2.05 4.25 2.11
C ILE A 230 0.82 5.16 2.04
N ALA A 231 0.94 6.31 1.36
CA ALA A 231 -0.14 7.27 1.23
C ALA A 231 -1.35 6.70 0.49
N VAL A 232 -1.14 6.02 -0.63
CA VAL A 232 -2.20 5.40 -1.43
C VAL A 232 -2.86 4.26 -0.67
N LYS A 233 -2.08 3.40 -0.02
CA LYS A 233 -2.62 2.33 0.82
C LYS A 233 -3.49 2.89 1.94
N ARG A 234 -3.07 3.96 2.59
CA ARG A 234 -3.85 4.65 3.64
C ARG A 234 -5.13 5.26 3.05
N ASN A 235 -5.02 6.03 1.98
CA ASN A 235 -6.13 6.81 1.42
C ASN A 235 -7.17 5.93 0.70
N SER A 236 -6.78 4.76 0.21
CA SER A 236 -7.67 3.77 -0.41
C SER A 236 -8.26 2.76 0.58
N GLY A 237 -8.01 2.91 1.89
CA GLY A 237 -8.46 1.93 2.90
C GLY A 237 -7.82 0.54 2.73
N GLY A 238 -6.65 0.47 2.08
CA GLY A 238 -5.93 -0.77 1.80
C GLY A 238 -6.31 -1.47 0.49
N VAL A 239 -7.31 -0.94 -0.25
CA VAL A 239 -7.78 -1.55 -1.51
C VAL A 239 -6.76 -1.43 -2.63
N GLN A 240 -6.04 -0.30 -2.68
CA GLN A 240 -5.03 -0.03 -3.69
C GLN A 240 -3.65 -0.01 -3.05
N GLN A 241 -2.76 -0.85 -3.55
CA GLN A 241 -1.37 -0.90 -3.10
C GLN A 241 -0.46 -0.72 -4.31
N PRO A 242 0.19 0.44 -4.48
CA PRO A 242 1.16 0.63 -5.54
C PRO A 242 2.29 -0.40 -5.52
N TRP A 243 2.85 -0.68 -6.69
CA TRP A 243 3.90 -1.67 -6.85
C TRP A 243 5.04 -1.12 -7.69
N VAL A 244 6.28 -1.49 -7.34
CA VAL A 244 7.48 -1.07 -8.06
C VAL A 244 8.24 -2.31 -8.49
N SER A 245 8.63 -2.35 -9.76
CA SER A 245 9.55 -3.32 -10.35
C SER A 245 10.78 -2.54 -10.81
N ALA A 246 11.96 -2.81 -10.27
CA ALA A 246 13.17 -2.06 -10.58
C ALA A 246 14.34 -3.00 -10.84
N SER A 247 15.17 -2.64 -11.81
CA SER A 247 16.54 -3.14 -11.89
C SER A 247 17.48 -2.23 -11.08
N PRO A 248 18.71 -2.67 -10.78
CA PRO A 248 19.70 -1.80 -10.18
C PRO A 248 19.90 -0.52 -11.01
N ILE A 249 19.92 0.62 -10.33
CA ILE A 249 20.18 1.94 -10.93
C ILE A 249 21.56 2.44 -10.47
N GLU A 250 22.21 3.24 -11.30
CA GLU A 250 23.49 3.85 -10.93
C GLU A 250 23.29 5.06 -10.01
N GLY A 251 23.90 5.00 -8.83
CA GLY A 251 23.87 6.08 -7.85
C GLY A 251 22.50 6.29 -7.20
N ARG A 252 22.20 7.55 -6.86
CA ARG A 252 20.91 7.96 -6.29
C ARG A 252 20.27 8.99 -7.21
N PHE A 253 18.95 8.90 -7.37
CA PHE A 253 18.18 9.90 -8.10
C PHE A 253 17.24 10.63 -7.14
N TYR A 254 17.19 11.95 -7.31
CA TYR A 254 16.33 12.86 -6.58
C TYR A 254 15.57 13.70 -7.60
N PHE A 255 14.24 13.74 -7.48
CA PHE A 255 13.43 14.67 -8.28
C PHE A 255 13.82 16.11 -7.95
N LEU A 256 13.88 16.43 -6.65
CA LEU A 256 14.49 17.65 -6.12
C LEU A 256 15.64 17.28 -5.20
N GLY A 257 16.85 17.75 -5.53
CA GLY A 257 18.05 17.48 -4.72
C GLY A 257 17.94 18.06 -3.30
N PRO A 258 18.79 17.62 -2.36
CA PRO A 258 18.85 18.19 -1.02
C PRO A 258 19.13 19.70 -1.10
N THR A 259 18.26 20.51 -0.50
CA THR A 259 18.44 21.96 -0.49
C THR A 259 19.60 22.31 0.42
N THR A 260 20.75 22.69 -0.15
CA THR A 260 21.82 23.34 0.62
C THR A 260 21.40 24.77 0.93
N VAL A 261 21.01 25.04 2.18
CA VAL A 261 20.83 26.41 2.65
C VAL A 261 22.22 27.05 2.70
N VAL A 262 22.56 27.85 1.70
CA VAL A 262 23.75 28.70 1.74
C VAL A 262 23.44 29.88 2.64
N THR A 263 23.66 29.72 3.95
CA THR A 263 23.77 30.87 4.84
C THR A 263 25.03 31.65 4.45
N ALA A 264 24.87 32.90 4.00
CA ALA A 264 25.98 33.83 3.91
C ALA A 264 26.69 33.90 5.29
N PRO A 265 28.04 33.95 5.35
CA PRO A 265 28.74 33.87 6.61
C PRO A 265 28.39 35.08 7.49
N PRO A 266 27.96 34.89 8.75
CA PRO A 266 28.07 35.94 9.74
C PRO A 266 29.55 36.24 9.93
N ALA A 267 29.92 37.53 9.86
CA ALA A 267 31.13 37.98 10.53
C ALA A 267 30.98 37.62 12.02
N ASP A 268 32.03 37.01 12.58
CA ASP A 268 32.15 36.56 13.98
C ASP A 268 31.24 35.40 14.42
N ALA A 269 31.63 34.17 14.06
CA ALA A 269 31.64 33.04 14.99
C ALA A 269 32.43 31.84 14.43
N ALA A 270 33.38 31.34 15.22
CA ALA A 270 34.10 30.09 14.99
C ALA A 270 33.17 28.85 15.10
N PRO A 271 33.57 27.67 14.58
CA PRO A 271 32.76 26.96 13.60
C PRO A 271 32.00 25.71 14.07
N ALA A 272 31.09 25.29 13.17
CA ALA A 272 30.18 24.15 13.14
C ALA A 272 30.79 22.73 13.29
N LEU A 273 31.65 22.51 14.28
CA LEU A 273 32.12 21.17 14.70
C LEU A 273 31.10 20.46 15.61
N ASN A 274 30.18 21.21 16.23
CA ASN A 274 29.26 20.67 17.24
C ASN A 274 28.04 19.94 16.63
N ALA A 275 27.57 20.33 15.45
CA ALA A 275 26.38 19.73 14.83
C ALA A 275 26.64 18.30 14.29
N VAL A 276 27.77 18.08 13.62
CA VAL A 276 28.15 16.74 13.12
C VAL A 276 28.47 15.77 14.26
N ASN A 277 28.95 16.29 15.39
CA ASN A 277 29.17 15.49 16.59
C ASN A 277 27.85 15.13 17.28
N ALA A 278 26.84 16.01 17.26
CA ALA A 278 25.52 15.74 17.82
C ALA A 278 24.78 14.60 17.09
N ASP A 279 24.84 14.55 15.75
CA ASP A 279 24.21 13.47 14.96
C ASP A 279 24.89 12.10 15.21
N LYS A 280 26.22 12.11 15.34
CA LYS A 280 27.00 10.90 15.66
C LYS A 280 26.78 10.45 17.11
N GLU A 281 26.68 11.39 18.03
CA GLU A 281 26.39 11.13 19.43
C GLU A 281 24.99 10.52 19.58
N MET A 282 23.98 11.06 18.89
CA MET A 282 22.61 10.56 18.88
C MET A 282 22.52 9.12 18.36
N LEU A 283 23.17 8.81 17.23
CA LEU A 283 23.20 7.45 16.67
C LEU A 283 23.93 6.45 17.58
N PHE A 284 25.04 6.87 18.20
CA PHE A 284 25.76 6.03 19.16
C PHE A 284 24.89 5.76 20.39
N TRP A 285 24.27 6.82 20.95
CA TRP A 285 23.41 6.71 22.12
C TRP A 285 22.18 5.81 21.85
N ASP A 286 21.52 5.97 20.71
CA ASP A 286 20.35 5.15 20.33
C ASP A 286 20.68 3.66 20.25
N SER A 287 21.91 3.34 19.82
CA SER A 287 22.40 1.96 19.74
C SER A 287 22.70 1.32 21.10
N ILE A 288 22.99 2.12 22.14
CA ILE A 288 23.41 1.60 23.46
C ILE A 288 22.39 1.82 24.58
N LYS A 289 21.43 2.74 24.45
CA LYS A 289 20.52 3.16 25.54
C LYS A 289 19.70 2.01 26.16
N GLY A 290 19.44 0.94 25.40
CA GLY A 290 18.74 -0.26 25.87
C GLY A 290 19.65 -1.40 26.34
N SER A 291 20.97 -1.21 26.32
CA SER A 291 21.95 -2.25 26.64
C SER A 291 22.17 -2.42 28.15
N SER A 292 22.51 -3.63 28.57
CA SER A 292 22.98 -3.97 29.93
C SER A 292 24.50 -4.13 30.00
N ASN A 293 25.23 -3.86 28.90
CA ASN A 293 26.68 -3.98 28.85
C ASN A 293 27.36 -2.67 29.29
N ARG A 294 27.97 -2.68 30.47
CA ARG A 294 28.71 -1.55 31.05
C ARG A 294 29.79 -0.98 30.11
N GLY A 295 30.52 -1.83 29.38
CA GLY A 295 31.62 -1.40 28.52
C GLY A 295 31.17 -0.52 27.35
N LEU A 296 29.91 -0.63 26.91
CA LEU A 296 29.36 0.24 25.86
C LEU A 296 29.12 1.67 26.35
N PHE A 297 28.69 1.83 27.59
CA PHE A 297 28.50 3.15 28.20
C PHE A 297 29.85 3.79 28.54
N GLU A 298 30.84 3.02 28.99
CA GLU A 298 32.22 3.50 29.17
C GLU A 298 32.86 3.92 27.84
N ALA A 299 32.61 3.19 26.75
CA ALA A 299 33.07 3.55 25.41
C ALA A 299 32.42 4.84 24.91
N TYR A 300 31.12 5.03 25.16
CA TYR A 300 30.41 6.27 24.85
C TYR A 300 31.00 7.47 25.61
N LEU A 301 31.28 7.33 26.92
CA LEU A 301 31.90 8.39 27.72
C LEU A 301 33.31 8.75 27.27
N LYS A 302 34.07 7.77 26.76
CA LYS A 302 35.39 8.00 26.20
C LYS A 302 35.35 8.77 24.87
N GLN A 303 34.32 8.49 24.05
CA GLN A 303 34.16 9.09 22.72
C GLN A 303 33.48 10.46 22.79
N PHE A 304 32.57 10.67 23.75
CA PHE A 304 31.79 11.89 23.95
C PHE A 304 31.85 12.36 25.42
N PRO A 305 33.03 12.78 25.92
CA PRO A 305 33.22 13.12 27.34
C PRO A 305 32.46 14.37 27.81
N GLN A 306 31.98 15.21 26.88
CA GLN A 306 31.09 16.35 27.13
C GLN A 306 29.77 16.20 26.37
N GLY A 307 29.40 14.96 26.01
CA GLY A 307 28.18 14.66 25.27
C GLY A 307 26.92 14.98 26.09
N THR A 308 25.83 15.27 25.37
CA THR A 308 24.49 15.48 25.91
C THR A 308 24.02 14.34 26.81
N PHE A 309 24.39 13.08 26.51
CA PHE A 309 23.99 11.92 27.30
C PHE A 309 25.07 11.42 28.28
N ALA A 310 26.20 12.13 28.43
CA ALA A 310 27.28 11.75 29.35
C ALA A 310 26.80 11.55 30.80
N PRO A 311 25.95 12.42 31.41
CA PRO A 311 25.46 12.20 32.77
C PRO A 311 24.62 10.92 32.91
N ILE A 312 23.87 10.55 31.86
CA ILE A 312 23.03 9.35 31.86
C ILE A 312 23.90 8.10 31.67
N ALA A 313 24.90 8.17 30.80
CA ALA A 313 25.87 7.09 30.60
C ALA A 313 26.69 6.83 31.88
N GLU A 314 27.12 7.88 32.59
CA GLU A 314 27.81 7.75 33.89
C GLU A 314 26.92 7.08 34.94
N ALA A 315 25.66 7.51 35.05
CA ALA A 315 24.69 6.88 35.94
C ALA A 315 24.49 5.39 35.62
N ARG A 316 24.46 5.04 34.32
CA ARG A 316 24.32 3.65 33.88
C ARG A 316 25.57 2.81 34.15
N VAL A 317 26.76 3.38 34.00
CA VAL A 317 28.03 2.71 34.39
C VAL A 317 28.08 2.47 35.90
N ALA A 318 27.60 3.44 36.71
CA ALA A 318 27.54 3.31 38.16
C ALA A 318 26.51 2.24 38.60
N GLU A 319 25.32 2.22 37.98
CA GLU A 319 24.27 1.22 38.22
C GLU A 319 24.73 -0.20 37.86
N LEU A 320 25.37 -0.35 36.70
CA LEU A 320 25.96 -1.61 36.23
C LEU A 320 27.29 -1.93 36.94
N GLY A 321 27.75 -1.02 37.82
CA GLY A 321 29.01 -1.08 38.53
C GLY A 321 28.91 -1.34 40.02
N GLY A 322 27.73 -1.69 40.53
CA GLY A 322 27.50 -1.99 41.94
C GLY A 322 28.28 -3.21 42.44
N THR A 323 29.53 -3.01 42.87
CA THR A 323 30.05 -3.66 44.07
C THR A 323 29.50 -2.91 45.28
N VAL A 324 28.76 -3.62 46.12
CA VAL A 324 28.17 -3.13 47.38
C VAL A 324 29.27 -2.73 48.38
N PRO A 325 29.23 -1.54 49.00
CA PRO A 325 29.83 -1.31 50.30
C PRO A 325 28.77 -1.51 51.39
N SER A 326 29.02 -2.54 52.19
CA SER A 326 28.45 -2.73 53.53
C SER A 326 28.81 -1.53 54.42
N GLU A 327 27.85 -0.98 55.18
CA GLU A 327 27.87 -0.98 56.64
C GLU A 327 26.70 -0.17 57.27
N ARG A 328 25.76 -0.91 57.91
CA ARG A 328 24.96 -0.65 59.14
C ARG A 328 24.04 0.59 59.19
N ALA A 329 22.80 0.54 59.68
CA ALA A 329 22.03 -0.35 60.58
C ALA A 329 20.57 0.18 60.57
N GLN A 330 19.48 -0.49 60.96
CA GLN A 330 19.08 -1.81 61.44
C GLN A 330 17.53 -1.75 61.48
N LEU A 331 16.81 -2.84 61.18
CA LEU A 331 15.80 -3.44 62.09
C LEU A 331 14.92 -4.50 61.39
N SER A 332 15.12 -5.75 61.84
CA SER A 332 14.17 -6.89 61.94
C SER A 332 13.58 -7.45 60.62
N VAL A 333 13.30 -8.75 60.46
CA VAL A 333 12.75 -9.72 61.41
C VAL A 333 13.25 -11.12 61.04
N ALA A 334 13.36 -11.99 62.04
CA ALA A 334 13.62 -13.41 61.92
C ALA A 334 12.55 -14.17 61.10
N SER A 335 12.98 -15.35 60.65
CA SER A 335 12.20 -16.57 60.33
C SER A 335 11.99 -16.87 58.84
N LEU A 336 12.81 -17.77 58.30
CA LEU A 336 12.45 -19.18 58.04
C LEU A 336 13.54 -19.86 57.19
N ALA A 337 14.08 -20.96 57.69
CA ALA A 337 15.08 -21.79 57.02
C ALA A 337 14.41 -22.92 56.20
N ALA A 338 15.01 -23.27 55.05
CA ALA A 338 14.95 -24.59 54.41
C ALA A 338 16.09 -24.73 53.35
N PRO A 339 16.52 -25.94 52.95
CA PRO A 339 17.94 -26.36 52.82
C PRO A 339 18.54 -26.32 51.40
N PRO A 340 19.85 -26.64 51.21
CA PRO A 340 20.53 -26.50 49.92
C PRO A 340 20.31 -27.71 49.01
N VAL A 341 20.14 -27.46 47.71
CA VAL A 341 20.14 -28.50 46.65
C VAL A 341 21.53 -28.58 46.02
N PRO A 342 22.09 -29.78 45.77
CA PRO A 342 23.50 -29.96 45.42
C PRO A 342 23.79 -29.73 43.93
N THR A 343 25.02 -29.29 43.68
CA THR A 343 25.66 -29.14 42.37
C THR A 343 25.79 -30.49 41.66
N GLN A 344 25.36 -30.57 40.40
CA GLN A 344 25.61 -31.71 39.51
C GLN A 344 26.40 -31.27 38.27
N ALA A 345 27.32 -32.15 37.86
CA ALA A 345 28.29 -32.03 36.76
C ALA A 345 27.64 -31.96 35.37
N PRO A 346 28.37 -31.53 34.31
CA PRO A 346 27.77 -31.31 32.99
C PRO A 346 27.43 -32.63 32.28
N ALA A 347 26.20 -32.72 31.78
CA ALA A 347 25.71 -33.83 30.96
C ALA A 347 26.19 -33.72 29.49
N PRO A 348 26.26 -34.83 28.73
CA PRO A 348 26.87 -34.86 27.41
C PRO A 348 26.00 -34.22 26.33
N VAL A 349 26.66 -33.74 25.28
CA VAL A 349 26.08 -33.14 24.07
C VAL A 349 25.06 -34.11 23.44
N PRO A 350 23.81 -33.67 23.14
CA PRO A 350 22.86 -34.53 22.45
C PRO A 350 23.24 -34.65 20.98
N THR A 351 23.26 -35.88 20.48
CA THR A 351 23.24 -36.21 19.05
C THR A 351 22.03 -35.58 18.35
N PRO A 352 22.13 -35.27 17.03
CA PRO A 352 21.03 -34.65 16.30
C PRO A 352 19.85 -35.62 16.26
N MET A 353 18.71 -35.18 16.82
CA MET A 353 17.44 -35.88 16.66
C MET A 353 17.02 -35.83 15.17
N PRO A 354 16.46 -36.92 14.62
CA PRO A 354 15.83 -36.86 13.30
C PRO A 354 14.63 -35.92 13.38
N ALA A 355 14.42 -35.16 12.30
CA ALA A 355 13.28 -34.25 12.14
C ALA A 355 11.97 -34.95 12.54
N PRO A 356 11.01 -34.25 13.16
CA PRO A 356 9.69 -34.83 13.39
C PRO A 356 9.10 -35.17 12.02
N THR A 357 8.95 -36.46 11.74
CA THR A 357 8.08 -36.92 10.67
C THR A 357 6.70 -36.38 11.01
N VAL A 358 6.27 -35.37 10.25
CA VAL A 358 4.88 -34.95 10.19
C VAL A 358 4.14 -36.15 9.64
N THR A 359 3.57 -36.97 10.54
CA THR A 359 2.56 -37.94 10.16
C THR A 359 1.45 -37.14 9.49
N PRO A 360 1.12 -37.38 8.21
CA PRO A 360 -0.01 -36.71 7.60
C PRO A 360 -1.24 -37.03 8.47
N ALA A 361 -1.99 -35.99 8.85
CA ALA A 361 -3.28 -36.18 9.49
C ALA A 361 -4.06 -37.24 8.69
N PRO A 362 -4.76 -38.18 9.35
CA PRO A 362 -5.51 -39.21 8.64
C PRO A 362 -6.43 -38.51 7.63
N ALA A 363 -6.33 -38.95 6.36
CA ALA A 363 -7.16 -38.40 5.30
C ALA A 363 -8.62 -38.43 5.76
N ALA A 364 -9.24 -37.25 5.79
CA ALA A 364 -10.67 -37.15 6.07
C ALA A 364 -11.42 -38.14 5.16
N PRO A 365 -12.50 -38.79 5.66
CA PRO A 365 -13.30 -39.68 4.83
C PRO A 365 -13.69 -38.96 3.53
N PRO A 366 -13.83 -39.69 2.40
CA PRO A 366 -14.12 -39.08 1.11
C PRO A 366 -15.34 -38.17 1.25
N ALA A 367 -15.14 -36.88 1.00
CA ALA A 367 -16.16 -35.89 1.25
C ALA A 367 -17.37 -36.18 0.36
N ARG A 368 -18.56 -36.28 0.97
CA ARG A 368 -19.79 -36.55 0.22
C ARG A 368 -20.05 -35.38 -0.75
N PRO A 369 -20.24 -35.63 -2.05
CA PRO A 369 -20.48 -34.55 -3.00
C PRO A 369 -21.80 -33.85 -2.67
N LEU A 370 -21.83 -32.54 -2.87
CA LEU A 370 -23.00 -31.72 -2.65
C LEU A 370 -24.10 -32.04 -3.69
N ASP A 371 -25.23 -32.54 -3.20
CA ASP A 371 -26.48 -32.60 -3.94
C ASP A 371 -27.45 -31.55 -3.37
N VAL A 372 -27.74 -30.52 -4.16
CA VAL A 372 -28.63 -29.40 -3.79
C VAL A 372 -30.07 -29.89 -3.57
N SER A 373 -30.49 -30.93 -4.30
CA SER A 373 -31.84 -31.49 -4.17
C SER A 373 -32.07 -32.21 -2.83
N ALA A 374 -30.99 -32.70 -2.22
CA ALA A 374 -30.99 -33.45 -0.97
C ALA A 374 -30.68 -32.60 0.28
N ILE A 375 -30.59 -31.27 0.15
CA ILE A 375 -30.31 -30.41 1.31
C ILE A 375 -31.51 -30.44 2.28
N PRO A 376 -31.31 -30.83 3.55
CA PRO A 376 -32.38 -30.92 4.53
C PRO A 376 -32.90 -29.52 4.89
N TYR A 377 -34.12 -29.47 5.44
CA TYR A 377 -34.82 -28.26 5.92
C TYR A 377 -35.20 -27.22 4.84
N LEU A 378 -34.55 -27.22 3.67
CA LEU A 378 -34.90 -26.31 2.57
C LEU A 378 -36.19 -26.70 1.85
N SER A 379 -37.00 -25.68 1.53
CA SER A 379 -38.16 -25.83 0.65
C SER A 379 -37.75 -26.15 -0.80
N ALA A 380 -38.67 -26.67 -1.62
CA ALA A 380 -38.42 -26.91 -3.04
C ALA A 380 -37.96 -25.63 -3.78
N LYS A 381 -38.60 -24.49 -3.49
CA LYS A 381 -38.25 -23.18 -4.03
C LYS A 381 -36.84 -22.72 -3.61
N SER A 382 -36.47 -22.95 -2.35
CA SER A 382 -35.13 -22.64 -1.85
C SER A 382 -34.06 -23.47 -2.56
N ARG A 383 -34.32 -24.75 -2.81
CA ARG A 383 -33.39 -25.63 -3.54
C ARG A 383 -33.22 -25.23 -5.00
N GLU A 384 -34.30 -24.81 -5.66
CA GLU A 384 -34.25 -24.29 -7.03
C GLU A 384 -33.38 -23.01 -7.11
N THR A 385 -33.58 -22.08 -6.17
CA THR A 385 -32.78 -20.85 -6.08
C THR A 385 -31.30 -21.16 -5.82
N LEU A 386 -31.03 -22.22 -5.06
CA LEU A 386 -29.69 -22.64 -4.69
C LEU A 386 -29.00 -23.49 -5.77
N ALA A 387 -29.68 -23.83 -6.88
CA ALA A 387 -29.08 -24.60 -7.99
C ALA A 387 -27.87 -23.89 -8.62
N MET A 388 -27.82 -22.55 -8.57
CA MET A 388 -26.66 -21.77 -9.03
C MET A 388 -25.41 -21.95 -8.17
N TYR A 389 -25.51 -22.52 -6.96
CA TYR A 389 -24.41 -22.65 -6.01
C TYR A 389 -23.24 -23.46 -6.58
N ALA A 390 -23.52 -24.53 -7.32
CA ALA A 390 -22.50 -25.39 -7.93
C ALA A 390 -21.62 -24.62 -8.95
N GLY A 391 -22.18 -23.61 -9.62
CA GLY A 391 -21.47 -22.77 -10.58
C GLY A 391 -20.65 -21.63 -9.96
N LEU A 392 -20.67 -21.48 -8.63
CA LEU A 392 -19.95 -20.40 -7.96
C LEU A 392 -18.45 -20.71 -7.82
N PRO A 393 -17.58 -19.70 -7.92
CA PRO A 393 -16.14 -19.88 -7.77
C PRO A 393 -15.76 -20.23 -6.32
N SER A 394 -14.80 -21.14 -6.18
CA SER A 394 -14.19 -21.49 -4.89
C SER A 394 -13.12 -20.46 -4.44
N PRO A 395 -12.86 -20.34 -3.12
CA PRO A 395 -13.57 -21.00 -2.04
C PRO A 395 -15.03 -20.54 -1.92
N LYS A 396 -15.93 -21.48 -1.61
CA LYS A 396 -17.36 -21.19 -1.35
C LYS A 396 -17.86 -21.96 -0.13
N ALA A 397 -18.91 -21.46 0.52
CA ALA A 397 -19.53 -22.10 1.68
C ALA A 397 -21.02 -21.84 1.72
N LEU A 398 -21.77 -22.80 2.26
CA LEU A 398 -23.21 -22.76 2.42
C LEU A 398 -23.56 -23.10 3.87
N ALA A 399 -24.33 -22.22 4.50
CA ALA A 399 -24.90 -22.44 5.82
C ALA A 399 -26.42 -22.58 5.72
N ILE A 400 -27.00 -23.41 6.58
CA ILE A 400 -28.45 -23.63 6.68
C ILE A 400 -28.91 -23.59 8.14
N SER A 401 -30.21 -23.40 8.34
CA SER A 401 -30.90 -23.45 9.63
C SER A 401 -31.97 -24.56 9.69
N THR A 402 -32.51 -24.80 10.89
CA THR A 402 -33.59 -25.77 11.10
C THR A 402 -34.94 -25.35 10.52
N LYS A 403 -35.22 -24.05 10.41
CA LYS A 403 -36.46 -23.54 9.78
C LYS A 403 -36.36 -23.41 8.26
N GLY A 404 -35.23 -23.83 7.66
CA GLY A 404 -35.03 -23.79 6.22
C GLY A 404 -34.48 -22.48 5.68
N ASN A 405 -33.95 -21.61 6.55
CA ASN A 405 -33.16 -20.46 6.15
C ASN A 405 -31.78 -20.91 5.68
N TYR A 406 -31.18 -20.16 4.76
CA TYR A 406 -29.85 -20.46 4.24
C TYR A 406 -29.12 -19.20 3.81
N ALA A 407 -27.80 -19.27 3.79
CA ALA A 407 -26.95 -18.27 3.19
C ALA A 407 -25.71 -18.91 2.58
N TYR A 408 -25.19 -18.30 1.51
CA TYR A 408 -23.99 -18.79 0.86
C TYR A 408 -23.04 -17.64 0.51
N PHE A 409 -21.76 -17.93 0.54
CA PHE A 409 -20.69 -17.01 0.15
C PHE A 409 -19.72 -17.72 -0.79
N SER A 410 -19.15 -16.97 -1.73
CA SER A 410 -18.19 -17.47 -2.71
C SER A 410 -17.12 -16.41 -3.00
N ASN A 411 -16.01 -16.83 -3.57
CA ASN A 411 -14.90 -15.95 -3.92
C ASN A 411 -15.11 -15.17 -5.23
N LYS A 412 -16.32 -14.63 -5.45
CA LYS A 412 -16.63 -13.83 -6.66
C LYS A 412 -15.71 -12.61 -6.83
N SER A 413 -15.13 -12.10 -5.74
CA SER A 413 -14.27 -10.91 -5.71
C SER A 413 -12.77 -11.22 -5.57
N ASN A 414 -12.34 -12.49 -5.65
CA ASN A 414 -10.95 -12.94 -5.53
C ASN A 414 -10.18 -12.48 -4.26
N SER A 415 -10.90 -12.10 -3.20
CA SER A 415 -10.32 -11.52 -1.98
C SER A 415 -10.68 -12.28 -0.69
N ARG A 416 -11.45 -13.38 -0.78
CA ARG A 416 -11.93 -14.13 0.38
C ARG A 416 -11.22 -15.47 0.53
N THR A 417 -10.76 -15.74 1.75
CA THR A 417 -10.18 -17.03 2.12
C THR A 417 -11.26 -18.08 2.36
N GLY A 418 -10.87 -19.35 2.46
CA GLY A 418 -11.78 -20.45 2.82
C GLY A 418 -12.47 -20.23 4.16
N ASP A 419 -11.79 -19.62 5.13
CA ASP A 419 -12.37 -19.33 6.44
C ASP A 419 -13.28 -18.10 6.41
N ASP A 420 -12.99 -17.13 5.53
CA ASP A 420 -13.89 -15.98 5.31
C ASP A 420 -15.24 -16.42 4.78
N VAL A 421 -15.28 -17.25 3.73
CA VAL A 421 -16.57 -17.67 3.15
C VAL A 421 -17.38 -18.50 4.13
N LYS A 422 -16.74 -19.36 4.93
CA LYS A 422 -17.39 -20.13 6.01
C LYS A 422 -18.00 -19.20 7.05
N ARG A 423 -17.20 -18.26 7.56
CA ARG A 423 -17.62 -17.30 8.60
C ARG A 423 -18.76 -16.43 8.09
N SER A 424 -18.65 -15.85 6.90
CA SER A 424 -19.68 -14.99 6.32
C SER A 424 -20.99 -15.74 6.05
N ALA A 425 -20.93 -16.98 5.54
CA ALA A 425 -22.13 -17.78 5.31
C ALA A 425 -22.88 -18.06 6.62
N LEU A 426 -22.16 -18.44 7.67
CA LEU A 426 -22.73 -18.65 8.99
C LEU A 426 -23.31 -17.36 9.59
N GLN A 427 -22.54 -16.27 9.58
CA GLN A 427 -22.99 -14.99 10.15
C GLN A 427 -24.24 -14.45 9.44
N TYR A 428 -24.25 -14.47 8.11
CA TYR A 428 -25.40 -14.01 7.35
C TYR A 428 -26.64 -14.86 7.64
N CYS A 429 -26.48 -16.18 7.62
CA CYS A 429 -27.58 -17.11 7.90
C CYS A 429 -28.14 -16.85 9.31
N GLN A 430 -27.28 -16.79 10.32
CA GLN A 430 -27.70 -16.61 11.71
C GLN A 430 -28.35 -15.25 11.95
N TYR A 431 -27.83 -14.18 11.32
CA TYR A 431 -28.43 -12.85 11.41
C TYR A 431 -29.83 -12.80 10.77
N ARG A 432 -29.99 -13.35 9.56
CA ARG A 432 -31.29 -13.33 8.85
C ARG A 432 -32.32 -14.31 9.41
N ALA A 433 -31.86 -15.41 9.99
CA ALA A 433 -32.73 -16.48 10.46
C ALA A 433 -33.13 -16.32 11.94
N GLU A 434 -32.44 -15.43 12.67
CA GLU A 434 -32.59 -15.23 14.13
C GLU A 434 -32.54 -16.57 14.89
N GLU A 435 -31.74 -17.51 14.38
CA GLU A 435 -31.58 -18.84 14.94
C GLU A 435 -30.20 -19.42 14.59
N PRO A 436 -29.72 -20.44 15.33
CA PRO A 436 -28.45 -21.09 15.02
C PRO A 436 -28.41 -21.67 13.60
N CYS A 437 -27.41 -21.25 12.83
CA CYS A 437 -27.07 -21.86 11.55
C CYS A 437 -25.81 -22.72 11.67
N THR A 438 -25.68 -23.69 10.78
CA THR A 438 -24.46 -24.52 10.67
C THR A 438 -24.01 -24.65 9.23
N LEU A 439 -22.73 -24.97 9.01
CA LEU A 439 -22.20 -25.19 7.67
C LEU A 439 -22.74 -26.51 7.12
N TYR A 440 -23.41 -26.44 5.99
CA TYR A 440 -23.81 -27.62 5.24
C TYR A 440 -22.73 -28.04 4.26
N ALA A 441 -22.19 -27.10 3.49
CA ALA A 441 -21.18 -27.38 2.48
C ALA A 441 -20.03 -26.37 2.48
N VAL A 442 -18.84 -26.86 2.14
CA VAL A 442 -17.66 -26.07 1.81
C VAL A 442 -17.17 -26.57 0.46
N ASP A 443 -17.00 -25.64 -0.47
CA ASP A 443 -16.81 -25.94 -1.88
C ASP A 443 -17.91 -26.85 -2.42
N ASP A 444 -17.55 -27.99 -3.01
CA ASP A 444 -18.50 -28.94 -3.59
C ASP A 444 -18.72 -30.16 -2.67
N ALA A 445 -18.30 -30.04 -1.41
CA ALA A 445 -18.34 -31.11 -0.40
C ALA A 445 -19.31 -30.77 0.74
N VAL A 446 -20.11 -31.75 1.14
CA VAL A 446 -20.90 -31.66 2.37
C VAL A 446 -19.98 -31.85 3.58
N VAL A 447 -20.05 -30.91 4.53
CA VAL A 447 -19.24 -30.90 5.77
C VAL A 447 -20.08 -31.03 7.04
N MET A 448 -21.39 -31.17 6.91
CA MET A 448 -22.30 -31.28 8.06
C MET A 448 -22.20 -32.65 8.73
N ASP A 449 -21.60 -32.68 9.93
CA ASP A 449 -21.52 -33.87 10.77
C ASP A 449 -22.73 -33.95 11.74
N GLY A 450 -23.91 -34.28 11.19
CA GLY A 450 -25.14 -34.55 11.96
C GLY A 450 -26.10 -33.35 12.15
N LYS A 451 -27.14 -33.50 12.98
CA LYS A 451 -28.24 -32.51 13.18
C LYS A 451 -27.91 -31.39 14.20
N ARG A 452 -26.63 -31.13 14.49
CA ARG A 452 -26.26 -30.13 15.51
C ARG A 452 -26.14 -28.74 14.86
N PHE A 453 -27.02 -27.84 15.29
CA PHE A 453 -26.99 -26.42 14.96
C PHE A 453 -26.43 -25.68 16.16
N THR A 454 -25.17 -25.27 16.06
CA THR A 454 -24.49 -24.55 17.15
C THR A 454 -24.38 -23.08 16.74
N PRO A 455 -24.89 -22.13 17.56
CA PRO A 455 -24.71 -20.72 17.26
C PRO A 455 -23.23 -20.39 17.19
N MET A 456 -22.83 -19.62 16.18
CA MET A 456 -21.43 -19.25 15.99
C MET A 456 -20.96 -18.41 17.19
N PRO A 457 -19.73 -18.60 17.70
CA PRO A 457 -19.22 -17.82 18.85
C PRO A 457 -18.94 -16.34 18.53
N VAL A 458 -19.20 -15.88 17.31
CA VAL A 458 -19.08 -14.46 16.99
C VAL A 458 -20.43 -13.85 17.31
N GLU A 459 -20.53 -13.26 18.49
CA GLU A 459 -21.57 -12.31 18.89
C GLU A 459 -21.68 -11.25 17.78
N ILE A 460 -22.61 -11.48 16.84
CA ILE A 460 -22.91 -10.58 15.71
C ILE A 460 -23.50 -9.28 16.25
N LEU A 461 -24.26 -9.42 17.34
CA LEU A 461 -24.86 -8.38 18.16
C LEU A 461 -23.90 -8.09 19.30
N GLY A 462 -23.71 -6.81 19.64
CA GLY A 462 -22.80 -6.48 20.73
C GLY A 462 -22.84 -5.03 21.15
N SER A 463 -22.68 -4.83 22.45
CA SER A 463 -22.31 -3.56 23.06
C SER A 463 -20.86 -3.63 23.53
N GLY A 464 -20.15 -2.50 23.55
CA GLY A 464 -18.79 -2.43 24.09
C GLY A 464 -17.77 -1.76 23.17
N ARG A 465 -16.49 -1.97 23.47
CA ARG A 465 -15.39 -1.31 22.76
C ARG A 465 -15.15 -1.97 21.41
N PHE A 466 -14.90 -1.14 20.40
CA PHE A 466 -14.59 -1.59 19.05
C PHE A 466 -13.35 -2.49 19.03
N ASP A 467 -13.53 -3.70 18.52
CA ASP A 467 -12.48 -4.68 18.27
C ASP A 467 -12.43 -5.01 16.77
N PRO A 468 -11.34 -4.67 16.07
CA PRO A 468 -11.13 -5.01 14.66
C PRO A 468 -11.35 -6.50 14.33
N ALA A 469 -11.02 -7.41 15.25
CA ALA A 469 -11.13 -8.84 15.03
C ALA A 469 -12.59 -9.34 15.05
N ARG A 470 -13.50 -8.57 15.64
CA ARG A 470 -14.92 -8.94 15.84
C ARG A 470 -15.85 -8.41 14.77
N VAL A 471 -15.37 -7.54 13.86
CA VAL A 471 -16.23 -6.94 12.83
C VAL A 471 -16.83 -8.03 11.92
N PRO A 472 -18.18 -8.12 11.83
CA PRO A 472 -18.87 -9.18 11.10
C PRO A 472 -18.86 -8.93 9.59
N PHE A 473 -19.14 -9.99 8.82
CA PHE A 473 -19.37 -10.00 7.36
C PHE A 473 -18.17 -9.64 6.47
N VAL A 474 -17.18 -8.91 6.98
CA VAL A 474 -15.97 -8.50 6.25
C VAL A 474 -14.93 -9.63 6.14
N SER A 475 -13.94 -9.48 5.26
CA SER A 475 -12.85 -10.45 5.12
C SER A 475 -11.81 -10.36 6.25
N ASP A 476 -10.99 -11.39 6.41
CA ASP A 476 -9.91 -11.46 7.38
C ASP A 476 -8.86 -10.38 7.12
N HIS A 477 -8.61 -10.08 5.84
CA HIS A 477 -7.77 -8.97 5.45
C HIS A 477 -8.37 -7.63 5.93
N THR A 478 -9.66 -7.42 5.73
CA THR A 478 -10.35 -6.21 6.22
C THR A 478 -10.27 -6.07 7.73
N ARG A 479 -10.44 -7.16 8.51
CA ARG A 479 -10.26 -7.12 9.97
C ARG A 479 -8.83 -6.74 10.38
N LYS A 480 -7.82 -7.35 9.76
CA LYS A 480 -6.41 -7.13 10.10
C LYS A 480 -5.87 -5.77 9.65
N VAL A 481 -6.48 -5.16 8.65
CA VAL A 481 -5.96 -3.92 8.02
C VAL A 481 -6.98 -2.79 8.11
N GLY A 482 -8.13 -2.91 7.43
CA GLY A 482 -9.14 -1.86 7.37
C GLY A 482 -9.69 -1.47 8.75
N MET A 483 -10.05 -2.46 9.56
CA MET A 483 -10.63 -2.23 10.88
C MET A 483 -9.60 -1.75 11.90
N VAL A 484 -8.35 -2.22 11.78
CA VAL A 484 -7.22 -1.68 12.58
C VAL A 484 -6.97 -0.21 12.24
N ASN A 485 -7.10 0.19 10.97
CA ASN A 485 -6.97 1.59 10.56
C ASN A 485 -8.09 2.45 11.14
N TYR A 486 -9.35 2.00 11.06
CA TYR A 486 -10.48 2.68 11.71
C TYR A 486 -10.24 2.90 13.20
N GLN A 487 -9.75 1.87 13.90
CA GLN A 487 -9.44 1.97 15.33
C GLN A 487 -8.38 3.05 15.62
N ARG A 488 -7.40 3.23 14.73
CA ARG A 488 -6.30 4.21 14.90
C ARG A 488 -6.67 5.63 14.51
N ASN A 489 -7.67 5.83 13.65
CA ASN A 489 -8.02 7.16 13.16
C ASN A 489 -8.55 8.04 14.30
N PRO A 490 -8.13 9.32 14.37
CA PRO A 490 -8.58 10.27 15.39
C PRO A 490 -9.92 10.92 15.01
N GLY A 491 -10.45 11.71 15.93
CA GLY A 491 -11.66 12.52 15.73
C GLY A 491 -12.95 11.70 15.73
N HIS A 492 -14.07 12.37 15.43
CA HIS A 492 -15.36 11.70 15.27
C HIS A 492 -15.33 10.81 14.03
N LYS A 493 -15.69 9.54 14.21
CA LYS A 493 -15.55 8.49 13.20
C LYS A 493 -16.69 7.50 13.30
N ALA A 494 -17.02 6.86 12.19
CA ALA A 494 -18.02 5.79 12.16
C ALA A 494 -17.72 4.77 11.08
N LEU A 495 -18.25 3.57 11.28
CA LEU A 495 -18.11 2.41 10.42
C LEU A 495 -19.50 1.84 10.12
N ALA A 496 -19.82 1.74 8.84
CA ALA A 496 -21.00 1.04 8.33
C ALA A 496 -20.58 -0.22 7.57
N VAL A 497 -21.39 -1.27 7.67
CA VAL A 497 -21.17 -2.57 7.01
C VAL A 497 -22.46 -3.06 6.37
N THR A 498 -22.34 -3.90 5.34
CA THR A 498 -23.46 -4.63 4.75
C THR A 498 -23.33 -6.11 5.05
N LEU A 499 -24.46 -6.83 5.02
CA LEU A 499 -24.45 -8.29 5.16
C LEU A 499 -23.64 -8.98 4.06
N ALA A 500 -23.51 -8.37 2.88
CA ALA A 500 -22.68 -8.89 1.79
C ALA A 500 -21.17 -8.71 2.03
N GLY A 501 -20.77 -8.05 3.12
CA GLY A 501 -19.39 -7.78 3.50
C GLY A 501 -18.77 -6.57 2.80
N ARG A 502 -19.60 -5.66 2.27
CA ARG A 502 -19.16 -4.30 1.89
C ARG A 502 -19.14 -3.44 3.14
N TRP A 503 -18.33 -2.40 3.14
CA TRP A 503 -18.14 -1.56 4.32
C TRP A 503 -17.64 -0.17 3.91
N ALA A 504 -17.90 0.81 4.77
CA ALA A 504 -17.37 2.16 4.63
C ALA A 504 -17.00 2.73 6.00
N THR A 505 -15.95 3.53 6.04
CA THR A 505 -15.52 4.25 7.24
C THR A 505 -15.33 5.71 6.92
N VAL A 506 -15.67 6.57 7.88
CA VAL A 506 -15.30 7.98 7.89
C VAL A 506 -14.61 8.31 9.20
N TRP A 507 -13.82 9.37 9.20
CA TRP A 507 -13.10 9.86 10.38
C TRP A 507 -12.89 11.37 10.26
N ASP A 508 -12.41 11.95 11.35
CA ASP A 508 -12.13 13.39 11.45
C ASP A 508 -13.33 14.24 11.02
N ARG A 509 -14.50 13.91 11.57
CA ARG A 509 -15.76 14.66 11.41
C ARG A 509 -15.94 15.64 12.57
N ASP A 510 -16.84 16.60 12.39
CA ASP A 510 -17.12 17.63 13.38
C ASP A 510 -17.97 17.11 14.55
N SER A 511 -18.71 16.01 14.34
CA SER A 511 -19.50 15.36 15.39
C SER A 511 -19.71 13.86 15.13
N ASP A 512 -20.10 13.13 16.18
CA ASP A 512 -20.50 11.72 16.05
C ASP A 512 -21.71 11.54 15.12
N GLN A 513 -22.65 12.49 15.12
CA GLN A 513 -23.83 12.43 14.25
C GLN A 513 -23.44 12.57 12.77
N GLU A 514 -22.61 13.56 12.45
CA GLU A 514 -22.09 13.72 11.08
C GLU A 514 -21.29 12.47 10.65
N ALA A 515 -20.52 11.88 11.55
CA ALA A 515 -19.80 10.64 11.27
C ALA A 515 -20.74 9.47 10.93
N LYS A 516 -21.83 9.29 11.67
CA LYS A 516 -22.84 8.27 11.38
C LYS A 516 -23.41 8.45 9.98
N ASP A 517 -23.91 9.65 9.70
CA ASP A 517 -24.62 9.95 8.45
C ASP A 517 -23.68 9.78 7.24
N ALA A 518 -22.45 10.30 7.34
CA ALA A 518 -21.45 10.18 6.29
C ALA A 518 -20.97 8.74 6.09
N ALA A 519 -20.89 7.92 7.15
CA ALA A 519 -20.53 6.50 7.01
C ALA A 519 -21.62 5.70 6.29
N LEU A 520 -22.89 5.96 6.62
CA LEU A 520 -24.04 5.31 5.97
C LEU A 520 -24.15 5.73 4.51
N GLU A 521 -24.11 7.04 4.22
CA GLU A 521 -24.17 7.55 2.84
C GLU A 521 -23.04 6.96 1.98
N ARG A 522 -21.80 6.95 2.50
CA ARG A 522 -20.65 6.35 1.80
C ARG A 522 -20.80 4.84 1.60
N CYS A 523 -21.39 4.15 2.57
CA CYS A 523 -21.69 2.74 2.43
C CYS A 523 -22.71 2.54 1.31
N GLU A 524 -23.80 3.28 1.30
CA GLU A 524 -24.89 3.18 0.34
C GLU A 524 -24.40 3.36 -1.10
N GLN A 525 -23.57 4.38 -1.35
CA GLN A 525 -22.93 4.65 -2.65
C GLN A 525 -22.17 3.44 -3.21
N SER A 526 -21.64 2.58 -2.33
CA SER A 526 -20.84 1.41 -2.69
C SER A 526 -21.56 0.09 -2.43
N SER A 527 -22.80 0.09 -1.92
CA SER A 527 -23.47 -1.11 -1.40
C SER A 527 -24.21 -1.92 -2.48
N GLY A 528 -24.63 -1.27 -3.57
CA GLY A 528 -25.52 -1.87 -4.56
C GLY A 528 -26.95 -1.98 -4.03
N ASN A 529 -27.49 -3.20 -3.97
CA ASN A 529 -28.83 -3.48 -3.43
C ASN A 529 -28.78 -4.05 -1.99
N HIS A 530 -27.73 -3.73 -1.24
CA HIS A 530 -27.53 -4.27 0.11
C HIS A 530 -27.66 -3.18 1.15
N ASP A 531 -28.51 -3.42 2.15
CA ASP A 531 -28.73 -2.46 3.23
C ASP A 531 -27.42 -2.23 4.01
N CYS A 532 -27.16 -0.94 4.28
CA CYS A 532 -26.04 -0.49 5.08
C CYS A 532 -26.48 -0.32 6.52
N MET A 533 -25.71 -0.92 7.43
CA MET A 533 -25.98 -0.89 8.86
C MET A 533 -24.80 -0.26 9.57
N LEU A 534 -25.10 0.61 10.53
CA LEU A 534 -24.09 1.22 11.36
C LEU A 534 -23.57 0.19 12.37
N TYR A 535 -22.25 -0.03 12.38
CA TYR A 535 -21.61 -1.00 13.28
C TYR A 535 -20.89 -0.33 14.45
N ALA A 536 -20.17 0.76 14.19
CA ALA A 536 -19.41 1.45 15.24
C ALA A 536 -19.42 2.96 15.04
N VAL A 537 -19.39 3.68 16.17
CA VAL A 537 -19.23 5.13 16.26
C VAL A 537 -18.18 5.42 17.32
N GLY A 538 -17.17 6.20 16.94
CA GLY A 538 -15.95 6.34 17.72
C GLY A 538 -15.31 4.97 17.96
N ASP A 539 -14.96 4.69 19.22
CA ASP A 539 -14.41 3.41 19.65
C ASP A 539 -15.47 2.48 20.27
N LYS A 540 -16.77 2.71 20.00
CA LYS A 540 -17.88 1.91 20.53
C LYS A 540 -18.64 1.20 19.42
N ILE A 541 -19.02 -0.05 19.67
CA ILE A 541 -19.95 -0.80 18.83
C ILE A 541 -21.36 -0.26 19.12
N VAL A 542 -22.10 0.07 18.06
CA VAL A 542 -23.49 0.56 18.09
C VAL A 542 -24.40 -0.29 17.20
N PHE A 543 -24.00 -1.52 16.96
CA PHE A 543 -24.75 -2.50 16.20
C PHE A 543 -25.89 -3.02 17.10
N GLU A 544 -26.95 -2.23 17.17
CA GLU A 544 -28.10 -2.47 18.06
C GLU A 544 -28.91 -3.70 17.63
N GLU A 545 -29.35 -4.44 18.66
CA GLU A 545 -30.50 -5.35 18.62
C GLU A 545 -31.73 -4.52 18.23
N VAL A 546 -32.59 -5.10 17.39
CA VAL A 546 -33.84 -4.48 16.93
C VAL A 546 -34.55 -3.85 18.14
N PRO A 547 -34.94 -2.56 18.11
CA PRO A 547 -35.73 -1.97 19.18
C PRO A 547 -36.98 -2.81 19.37
N ASP A 548 -37.26 -3.25 20.60
CA ASP A 548 -38.55 -3.87 20.93
C ASP A 548 -39.65 -2.89 20.49
N GLU A 549 -40.52 -3.32 19.57
CA GLU A 549 -41.75 -2.62 19.22
C GLU A 549 -42.72 -2.71 20.41
N ASP A 550 -42.41 -2.09 21.55
CA ASP A 550 -43.28 -2.08 22.74
C ASP A 550 -43.12 -0.77 23.54
N GLU A 551 -43.17 0.40 22.90
CA GLU A 551 -43.47 1.68 23.58
C GLU A 551 -44.28 2.63 22.66
N GLU A 552 -45.37 2.13 22.07
CA GLU A 552 -46.49 2.95 21.59
C GLU A 552 -47.79 2.40 22.18
N ASP A 553 -47.97 2.55 23.49
CA ASP A 553 -49.28 2.46 24.15
C ASP A 553 -49.10 3.04 25.56
N GLU A 554 -49.29 4.36 25.73
CA GLU A 554 -49.80 5.00 26.97
C GLU A 554 -49.71 6.53 26.86
N GLU A 555 -50.49 7.16 25.97
CA GLU A 555 -51.03 8.52 26.21
C GLU A 555 -52.38 8.70 25.50
N GLU A 556 -53.41 7.95 25.90
CA GLU A 556 -54.81 8.40 25.85
C GLU A 556 -55.61 7.72 26.97
N GLU A 557 -55.76 8.40 28.12
CA GLU A 557 -57.00 8.44 28.94
C GLU A 557 -57.10 9.75 29.72
#